data_AF-A0A369T9A8-F1
#
_entry.id   AF-A0A369T9A8-F1
#
_cell.length_a   1.000
_cell.length_b   1.000
_cell.length_c   1.000
_cell.angle_alpha   90.00
_cell.angle_beta   90.00
_cell.angle_gamma   90.00
#
_symmetry.space_group_name_H-M   'P 1'
#
loop_
_entity.id
_entity.type
_entity.pdbx_description
1 polymer ?
#
loop_
_entity_poly.entity_id
_entity_poly.type
_entity_poly.pdbx_seq_one_letter_code
_entity_poly.pdbx_strand_id
1 'polypeptide(L)'
;MSLRLGRVAMICAMGVVACATGQNAVITHEYFAPTYGPKLLNSAGKYQAVPVEIVGNPFAAPKATVDAAMMNAVRRTAYGGRIAFTANPEGEVRSPFRLVAIFTPSPRIGHADVCTGSREQERQPLGGLELMMTYCFGERALSSVRARRADLGGPDDPAFDRFVRNTTAALFQPRKEDGNGPDGDDFFE
;
A
#
# COMPACT_ATOMS: atom_id res chain seq x y z
N MET A 1 18.22 -72.31 22.81
CA MET A 1 16.87 -71.74 23.02
C MET A 1 16.93 -70.64 24.07
N SER A 2 16.61 -69.40 23.67
CA SER A 2 15.94 -68.33 24.44
C SER A 2 16.29 -66.96 23.85
N LEU A 3 15.41 -66.43 22.99
CA LEU A 3 15.42 -65.04 22.52
C LEU A 3 15.13 -64.08 23.69
N ARG A 4 15.77 -62.91 23.73
CA ARG A 4 15.27 -61.73 24.44
C ARG A 4 15.15 -60.57 23.46
N LEU A 5 13.90 -60.17 23.19
CA LEU A 5 13.52 -58.93 22.53
C LEU A 5 13.93 -57.74 23.41
N GLY A 6 14.53 -56.72 22.81
CA GLY A 6 14.70 -55.39 23.40
C GLY A 6 14.36 -54.32 22.37
N ARG A 7 13.18 -53.72 22.49
CA ARG A 7 12.70 -52.57 21.71
C ARG A 7 13.05 -51.27 22.44
N VAL A 8 13.63 -50.26 21.78
CA VAL A 8 13.37 -48.80 22.01
C VAL A 8 13.83 -48.06 20.73
N ALA A 9 12.92 -47.80 19.78
CA ALA A 9 12.13 -46.58 19.61
C ALA A 9 12.95 -45.36 19.14
N MET A 10 12.96 -45.20 17.81
CA MET A 10 13.40 -44.06 17.02
C MET A 10 12.49 -42.85 17.28
N ILE A 11 13.05 -41.73 17.77
CA ILE A 11 12.35 -40.44 17.88
C ILE A 11 12.88 -39.53 16.77
N CYS A 12 12.16 -39.49 15.65
CA CYS A 12 12.31 -38.45 14.63
C CYS A 12 11.69 -37.16 15.18
N ALA A 13 12.51 -36.20 15.56
CA ALA A 13 12.06 -34.84 15.84
C ALA A 13 11.65 -34.16 14.52
N MET A 14 10.39 -34.31 14.13
CA MET A 14 9.78 -33.46 13.10
C MET A 14 9.58 -32.07 13.69
N GLY A 15 10.48 -31.15 13.33
CA GLY A 15 10.31 -29.72 13.57
C GLY A 15 9.07 -29.24 12.80
N VAL A 16 8.02 -28.90 13.52
CA VAL A 16 6.83 -28.27 12.96
C VAL A 16 7.24 -26.89 12.46
N VAL A 17 7.39 -26.74 11.14
CA VAL A 17 7.47 -25.44 10.50
C VAL A 17 6.08 -24.82 10.66
N ALA A 18 5.93 -23.97 11.68
CA ALA A 18 4.76 -23.12 11.82
C ALA A 18 4.70 -22.19 10.60
N CYS A 19 3.83 -22.51 9.64
CA CYS A 19 3.40 -21.55 8.65
C CYS A 19 2.72 -20.41 9.40
N ALA A 20 3.48 -19.34 9.69
CA ALA A 20 2.90 -18.07 10.06
C ALA A 20 2.06 -17.61 8.86
N THR A 21 0.75 -17.86 8.93
CA THR A 21 -0.26 -17.28 8.06
C THR A 21 -0.28 -15.78 8.35
N GLY A 22 0.71 -15.08 7.80
CA GLY A 22 0.82 -13.63 7.88
C GLY A 22 -0.41 -13.05 7.23
N GLN A 23 -1.31 -12.48 8.03
CA GLN A 23 -2.50 -11.79 7.55
C GLN A 23 -2.07 -10.73 6.53
N ASN A 24 -2.53 -10.86 5.29
CA ASN A 24 -2.21 -9.90 4.24
C ASN A 24 -2.97 -8.59 4.44
N ALA A 25 -2.48 -7.52 3.83
CA ALA A 25 -3.22 -6.26 3.73
C ALA A 25 -4.61 -6.53 3.13
N VAL A 26 -5.67 -6.05 3.78
CA VAL A 26 -7.02 -6.10 3.22
C VAL A 26 -7.24 -4.80 2.48
N ILE A 27 -7.36 -4.87 1.15
CA ILE A 27 -7.76 -3.71 0.35
C ILE A 27 -9.27 -3.54 0.46
N THR A 28 -9.71 -2.41 0.98
CA THR A 28 -11.12 -2.14 1.27
C THR A 28 -11.79 -1.28 0.21
N HIS A 29 -11.01 -0.45 -0.50
CA HIS A 29 -11.53 0.39 -1.57
C HIS A 29 -10.42 0.70 -2.57
N GLU A 30 -10.75 0.68 -3.86
CA GLU A 30 -9.86 1.07 -4.95
C GLU A 30 -10.55 2.05 -5.87
N TYR A 31 -9.78 2.97 -6.45
CA TYR A 31 -10.22 3.90 -7.47
C TYR A 31 -9.12 4.01 -8.52
N PHE A 32 -9.50 4.01 -9.79
CA PHE A 32 -8.63 4.31 -10.92
C PHE A 32 -9.39 5.26 -11.85
N ALA A 33 -8.75 6.35 -12.26
CA ALA A 33 -9.34 7.28 -13.21
C ALA A 33 -9.57 6.59 -14.57
N PRO A 34 -10.58 6.98 -15.37
CA PRO A 34 -10.77 6.42 -16.71
C PRO A 34 -9.55 6.57 -17.63
N THR A 35 -8.78 7.66 -17.43
CA THR A 35 -7.54 7.93 -18.16
C THR A 35 -6.31 7.21 -17.56
N TYR A 36 -6.49 6.43 -16.51
CA TYR A 36 -5.43 5.68 -15.87
C TYR A 36 -4.92 4.60 -16.82
N GLY A 37 -3.61 4.58 -17.06
CA GLY A 37 -2.97 3.58 -17.89
C GLY A 37 -1.45 3.66 -17.79
N PRO A 38 -0.74 2.63 -18.32
CA PRO A 38 0.71 2.53 -18.20
C PRO A 38 1.48 3.77 -18.70
N LYS A 39 0.99 4.40 -19.79
CA LYS A 39 1.59 5.62 -20.35
C LYS A 39 1.56 6.79 -19.38
N LEU A 40 0.44 7.00 -18.69
CA LEU A 40 0.27 8.09 -17.73
C LEU A 40 1.10 7.83 -16.47
N LEU A 41 1.13 6.58 -15.98
CA LEU A 41 1.99 6.19 -14.86
C LEU A 41 3.47 6.45 -15.15
N ASN A 42 3.95 6.01 -16.32
CA ASN A 42 5.35 6.18 -16.72
C ASN A 42 5.73 7.65 -16.98
N SER A 43 4.76 8.53 -17.23
CA SER A 43 5.03 9.95 -17.45
C SER A 43 5.61 10.66 -16.22
N ALA A 44 5.38 10.12 -15.02
CA ALA A 44 5.97 10.62 -13.79
C ALA A 44 7.48 10.38 -13.71
N GLY A 45 8.00 9.35 -14.39
CA GLY A 45 9.44 9.11 -14.51
C GLY A 45 10.19 10.17 -15.32
N LYS A 46 9.47 11.10 -15.98
CA LYS A 46 10.07 12.26 -16.65
C LYS A 46 10.47 13.39 -15.69
N TYR A 47 10.02 13.32 -14.44
CA TYR A 47 10.31 14.31 -13.41
C TYR A 47 11.40 13.78 -12.48
N GLN A 48 12.16 14.69 -11.86
CA GLN A 48 13.26 14.33 -10.96
C GLN A 48 12.81 13.44 -9.80
N ALA A 49 11.66 13.76 -9.19
CA ALA A 49 11.02 12.92 -8.21
C ALA A 49 9.52 13.25 -8.10
N VAL A 50 8.74 12.29 -7.62
CA VAL A 50 7.37 12.47 -7.15
C VAL A 50 7.41 12.76 -5.64
N PRO A 51 6.92 13.92 -5.19
CA PRO A 51 6.77 14.21 -3.77
C PRO A 51 5.77 13.25 -3.14
N VAL A 52 6.13 12.75 -1.96
CA VAL A 52 5.30 11.91 -1.10
C VAL A 52 4.97 12.68 0.15
N GLU A 53 3.68 12.89 0.39
CA GLU A 53 3.16 13.50 1.61
C GLU A 53 2.66 12.41 2.54
N ILE A 54 3.23 12.33 3.75
CA ILE A 54 2.86 11.31 4.75
C ILE A 54 2.17 12.01 5.92
N VAL A 55 0.87 11.75 6.06
CA VAL A 55 0.01 12.37 7.06
C VAL A 55 -0.35 11.40 8.16
N GLY A 56 -0.21 11.86 9.40
CA GLY A 56 -0.42 11.06 10.60
C GLY A 56 0.83 10.39 11.15
N ASN A 57 0.62 9.70 12.28
CA ASN A 57 1.60 8.84 12.93
C ASN A 57 0.86 7.70 13.66
N PRO A 58 0.80 6.49 13.08
CA PRO A 58 -0.01 5.39 13.60
C PRO A 58 0.66 4.58 14.73
N PHE A 59 1.87 4.99 15.15
CA PHE A 59 2.66 4.29 16.14
C PHE A 59 3.16 5.28 17.19
N ALA A 60 3.50 4.79 18.37
CA ALA A 60 4.16 5.58 19.42
C ALA A 60 5.64 5.89 19.10
N ALA A 61 6.10 5.61 17.88
CA ALA A 61 7.45 5.92 17.41
C ALA A 61 7.57 7.37 16.93
N PRO A 62 8.78 7.95 16.85
CA PRO A 62 8.99 9.25 16.24
C PRO A 62 8.48 9.28 14.79
N LYS A 63 7.79 10.37 14.40
CA LYS A 63 7.23 10.51 13.04
C LYS A 63 8.28 10.30 11.94
N ALA A 64 9.48 10.84 12.13
CA ALA A 64 10.58 10.68 11.18
C ALA A 64 10.94 9.20 10.93
N THR A 65 10.85 8.35 11.96
CA THR A 65 11.08 6.90 11.84
C THR A 65 9.98 6.23 11.01
N VAL A 66 8.72 6.59 11.24
CA VAL A 66 7.59 6.08 10.45
C VAL A 66 7.68 6.53 9.00
N ASP A 67 7.96 7.81 8.77
CA ASP A 67 8.08 8.39 7.43
C ASP A 67 9.24 7.71 6.66
N ALA A 68 10.38 7.48 7.31
CA ALA A 68 11.51 6.76 6.72
C ALA A 68 11.17 5.30 6.38
N ALA A 69 10.51 4.58 7.30
CA ALA A 69 10.07 3.21 7.06
C ALA A 69 9.09 3.12 5.89
N MET A 70 8.13 4.04 5.83
CA MET A 70 7.17 4.15 4.75
C MET A 70 7.85 4.45 3.40
N MET A 71 8.75 5.43 3.35
CA MET A 71 9.48 5.77 2.13
C MET A 71 10.36 4.63 1.65
N ASN A 72 11.02 3.91 2.56
CA ASN A 72 11.81 2.74 2.23
C ASN A 72 10.94 1.64 1.61
N ALA A 73 9.76 1.39 2.18
CA ALA A 73 8.82 0.42 1.64
C ALA A 73 8.29 0.83 0.24
N VAL A 74 7.87 2.09 0.06
CA VAL A 74 7.42 2.62 -1.25
C VAL A 74 8.51 2.46 -2.32
N ARG A 75 9.75 2.85 -2.01
CA ARG A 75 10.89 2.77 -2.95
C ARG A 75 11.30 1.34 -3.31
N ARG A 76 11.04 0.36 -2.44
CA ARG A 76 11.30 -1.07 -2.71
C ARG A 76 10.24 -1.76 -3.56
N THR A 77 9.22 -1.05 -4.02
CA THR A 77 8.24 -1.59 -4.96
C THR A 77 8.81 -1.59 -6.38
N ALA A 78 8.24 -2.41 -7.28
CA ALA A 78 8.62 -2.40 -8.69
C ALA A 78 8.50 -1.00 -9.33
N TYR A 79 7.58 -0.18 -8.83
CA TYR A 79 7.39 1.20 -9.28
C TYR A 79 8.41 2.17 -8.68
N GLY A 80 8.95 1.92 -7.49
CA GLY A 80 10.05 2.70 -6.92
C GLY A 80 11.36 2.63 -7.74
N GLY A 81 11.53 1.60 -8.57
CA GLY A 81 12.62 1.53 -9.55
C GLY A 81 12.36 2.27 -10.87
N ARG A 82 11.11 2.70 -11.13
CA ARG A 82 10.69 3.42 -12.34
C ARG A 82 10.38 4.89 -12.09
N ILE A 83 9.92 5.20 -10.87
CA ILE A 83 9.53 6.52 -10.40
C ILE A 83 10.36 6.82 -9.16
N ALA A 84 11.15 7.88 -9.20
CA ALA A 84 11.84 8.36 -8.01
C ALA A 84 10.82 9.00 -7.05
N PHE A 85 10.76 8.53 -5.81
CA PHE A 85 9.88 9.09 -4.77
C PHE A 85 10.71 9.83 -3.71
N THR A 86 10.24 11.00 -3.26
CA THR A 86 10.89 11.77 -2.18
C THR A 86 9.88 12.30 -1.16
N ALA A 87 10.20 12.17 0.13
CA ALA A 87 9.46 12.86 1.19
C ALA A 87 10.00 14.29 1.45
N ASN A 88 11.21 14.58 0.96
CA ASN A 88 11.87 15.87 1.06
C ASN A 88 12.15 16.38 -0.36
N PRO A 89 11.21 17.11 -0.99
CA PRO A 89 11.53 17.82 -2.21
C PRO A 89 12.49 18.97 -1.84
N GLU A 90 13.80 18.78 -2.03
CA GLU A 90 14.72 19.92 -2.07
C GLU A 90 14.31 20.86 -3.21
N GLY A 91 14.61 22.16 -3.04
CA GLY A 91 14.08 23.25 -3.86
C GLY A 91 13.92 22.87 -5.34
N GLU A 92 12.68 23.02 -5.82
CA GLU A 92 12.29 22.92 -7.23
C GLU A 92 11.94 21.54 -7.82
N VAL A 93 11.70 20.50 -6.99
CA VAL A 93 10.97 19.31 -7.47
C VAL A 93 9.51 19.70 -7.80
N ARG A 94 9.29 20.25 -9.00
CA ARG A 94 7.98 20.62 -9.55
C ARG A 94 7.42 19.44 -10.34
N SER A 95 6.95 18.42 -9.63
CA SER A 95 6.15 17.38 -10.25
C SER A 95 4.67 17.74 -10.14
N PRO A 96 3.90 17.70 -11.23
CA PRO A 96 2.44 17.75 -11.13
C PRO A 96 1.89 16.48 -10.48
N PHE A 97 2.70 15.44 -10.36
CA PHE A 97 2.36 14.22 -9.64
C PHE A 97 2.70 14.34 -8.16
N ARG A 98 1.85 13.75 -7.33
CA ARG A 98 2.14 13.57 -5.89
C ARG A 98 1.53 12.27 -5.42
N LEU A 99 2.17 11.67 -4.42
CA LEU A 99 1.62 10.55 -3.68
C LEU A 99 1.25 11.06 -2.29
N VAL A 100 -0.02 10.98 -1.92
CA VAL A 100 -0.48 11.34 -0.57
C VAL A 100 -0.81 10.05 0.17
N ALA A 101 -0.22 9.86 1.33
CA ALA A 101 -0.45 8.75 2.22
C ALA A 101 -1.02 9.26 3.54
N ILE A 102 -2.24 8.85 3.88
CA ILE A 102 -2.92 9.28 5.09
C ILE A 102 -3.16 8.05 5.96
N PHE A 103 -2.54 8.03 7.13
CA PHE A 103 -2.86 7.07 8.17
C PHE A 103 -4.19 7.45 8.83
N THR A 104 -5.03 6.45 9.07
CA THR A 104 -6.34 6.59 9.72
C THR A 104 -7.17 7.73 9.11
N PRO A 105 -7.39 7.70 7.78
CA PRO A 105 -8.14 8.74 7.07
C PRO A 105 -9.59 8.79 7.59
N SER A 106 -10.22 9.96 7.57
CA SER A 106 -11.67 10.02 7.82
C SER A 106 -12.42 9.23 6.74
N PRO A 107 -13.47 8.45 7.09
CA PRO A 107 -14.35 7.83 6.13
C PRO A 107 -15.07 8.86 5.24
N ARG A 108 -15.11 10.14 5.62
CA ARG A 108 -15.74 11.23 4.85
C ARG A 108 -14.92 11.72 3.66
N ILE A 109 -13.60 11.51 3.65
CA ILE A 109 -12.73 12.05 2.58
C ILE A 109 -12.51 11.03 1.46
N GLY A 110 -12.86 11.39 0.23
CA GLY A 110 -12.62 10.60 -0.96
C GLY A 110 -11.27 10.87 -1.62
N HIS A 111 -10.99 10.13 -2.69
CA HIS A 111 -9.77 10.29 -3.50
C HIS A 111 -9.67 11.69 -4.12
N ALA A 112 -10.80 12.29 -4.50
CA ALA A 112 -10.84 13.66 -5.03
C ALA A 112 -10.44 14.69 -3.97
N ASP A 113 -10.98 14.57 -2.74
CA ASP A 113 -10.69 15.48 -1.63
C ASP A 113 -9.21 15.47 -1.26
N VAL A 114 -8.59 14.28 -1.27
CA VAL A 114 -7.14 14.16 -1.02
C VAL A 114 -6.33 14.90 -2.07
N CYS A 115 -6.74 14.87 -3.34
CA CYS A 115 -6.06 15.64 -4.38
C CYS A 115 -6.45 17.13 -4.39
N THR A 116 -7.48 17.60 -3.69
CA THR A 116 -7.75 19.05 -3.56
C THR A 116 -7.16 19.65 -2.28
N GLY A 117 -6.71 18.82 -1.33
CA GLY A 117 -5.96 19.27 -0.15
C GLY A 117 -6.49 18.76 1.19
N SER A 118 -7.58 18.00 1.21
CA SER A 118 -8.12 17.43 2.44
C SER A 118 -7.17 16.41 3.04
N ARG A 119 -6.88 16.56 4.33
CA ARG A 119 -6.00 15.68 5.14
C ARG A 119 -6.70 15.20 6.41
N GLU A 120 -8.02 15.11 6.36
CA GLU A 120 -8.83 14.77 7.54
C GLU A 120 -8.52 13.35 8.02
N GLN A 121 -8.21 13.24 9.31
CA GLN A 121 -7.91 11.98 9.97
C GLN A 121 -8.96 11.72 11.05
N GLU A 122 -9.14 10.45 11.37
CA GLU A 122 -9.87 10.02 12.56
C GLU A 122 -8.92 9.36 13.56
N ARG A 123 -9.44 9.18 14.78
CA ARG A 123 -8.72 8.44 15.80
C ARG A 123 -8.47 7.03 15.31
N GLN A 124 -7.25 6.54 15.54
CA GLN A 124 -6.87 5.19 15.15
C GLN A 124 -7.82 4.15 15.75
N PRO A 125 -8.39 3.25 14.92
CA PRO A 125 -9.25 2.19 15.42
C PRO A 125 -8.44 1.24 16.31
N LEU A 126 -9.08 0.75 17.38
CA LEU A 126 -8.48 -0.26 18.24
C LEU A 126 -8.19 -1.53 17.42
N GLY A 127 -6.94 -2.01 17.48
CA GLY A 127 -6.55 -3.28 16.86
C GLY A 127 -6.18 -3.23 15.38
N GLY A 128 -6.06 -2.05 14.75
CA GLY A 128 -5.61 -2.00 13.36
C GLY A 128 -5.13 -0.65 12.84
N LEU A 129 -4.39 -0.74 11.75
CA LEU A 129 -3.95 0.39 10.95
C LEU A 129 -4.79 0.47 9.68
N GLU A 130 -5.28 1.66 9.39
CA GLU A 130 -5.84 1.99 8.08
C GLU A 130 -4.93 3.00 7.37
N LEU A 131 -4.76 2.80 6.07
CA LEU A 131 -3.93 3.63 5.23
C LEU A 131 -4.66 3.90 3.93
N MET A 132 -4.85 5.17 3.60
CA MET A 132 -5.25 5.62 2.28
C MET A 132 -4.03 6.14 1.54
N MET A 133 -3.77 5.59 0.36
CA MET A 133 -2.80 6.14 -0.58
C MET A 133 -3.55 6.68 -1.80
N THR A 134 -3.22 7.89 -2.22
CA THR A 134 -3.79 8.51 -3.41
C THR A 134 -2.68 9.08 -4.27
N TYR A 135 -2.64 8.64 -5.52
CA TYR A 135 -1.74 9.17 -6.52
C TYR A 135 -2.46 10.24 -7.34
N CYS A 136 -2.00 11.49 -7.23
CA CYS A 136 -2.64 12.64 -7.86
C CYS A 136 -1.84 13.14 -9.06
N PHE A 137 -2.54 13.78 -10.00
CA PHE A 137 -1.99 14.65 -11.02
C PHE A 137 -2.70 16.01 -10.96
N GLY A 138 -2.01 17.02 -10.43
CA GLY A 138 -2.63 18.26 -9.99
C GLY A 138 -3.70 17.99 -8.92
N GLU A 139 -4.91 18.46 -9.17
CA GLU A 139 -6.08 18.29 -8.28
C GLU A 139 -6.88 17.01 -8.53
N ARG A 140 -6.48 16.19 -9.53
CA ARG A 140 -7.21 14.97 -9.90
C ARG A 140 -6.53 13.74 -9.34
N ALA A 141 -7.32 12.82 -8.79
CA ALA A 141 -6.86 11.49 -8.44
C ALA A 141 -6.68 10.66 -9.72
N LEU A 142 -5.53 10.02 -9.87
CA LEU A 142 -5.27 9.02 -10.91
C LEU A 142 -5.56 7.62 -10.41
N SER A 143 -5.13 7.33 -9.18
CA SER A 143 -5.49 6.12 -8.47
C SER A 143 -5.57 6.37 -6.97
N SER A 144 -6.37 5.58 -6.28
CA SER A 144 -6.45 5.62 -4.83
C SER A 144 -6.76 4.24 -4.28
N VAL A 145 -6.12 3.89 -3.17
CA VAL A 145 -6.33 2.63 -2.47
C VAL A 145 -6.52 2.92 -0.99
N ARG A 146 -7.51 2.27 -0.37
CA ARG A 146 -7.63 2.15 1.08
C ARG A 146 -7.31 0.72 1.48
N ALA A 147 -6.43 0.58 2.45
CA ALA A 147 -5.99 -0.69 2.96
C ALA A 147 -6.06 -0.69 4.49
N ARG A 148 -6.45 -1.83 5.06
CA ARG A 148 -6.43 -2.05 6.50
C ARG A 148 -5.60 -3.28 6.84
N ARG A 149 -4.94 -3.25 7.98
CA ARG A 149 -4.28 -4.42 8.57
C ARG A 149 -4.31 -4.35 10.09
N ALA A 150 -4.66 -5.47 10.71
CA ALA A 150 -4.57 -5.64 12.16
C ALA A 150 -3.14 -6.01 12.59
N ASP A 151 -2.86 -5.86 13.88
CA ASP A 151 -1.68 -6.45 14.53
C ASP A 151 -0.32 -6.02 13.96
N LEU A 152 -0.13 -4.73 13.70
CA LEU A 152 1.17 -4.18 13.32
C LEU A 152 1.93 -3.65 14.54
N GLY A 153 3.15 -4.16 14.75
CA GLY A 153 3.96 -3.88 15.93
C GLY A 153 4.71 -2.55 15.92
N GLY A 154 4.83 -1.89 14.75
CA GLY A 154 5.54 -0.62 14.63
C GLY A 154 6.11 -0.38 13.22
N PRO A 155 6.88 0.70 13.03
CA PRO A 155 7.49 1.03 11.73
C PRO A 155 8.60 0.05 11.32
N ASP A 156 9.28 -0.59 12.28
CA ASP A 156 10.34 -1.58 12.01
C ASP A 156 9.79 -3.01 11.82
N ASP A 157 8.48 -3.18 11.94
CA ASP A 157 7.82 -4.48 11.76
C ASP A 157 7.91 -4.91 10.27
N PRO A 158 8.45 -6.10 9.94
CA PRO A 158 8.42 -6.63 8.58
C PRO A 158 7.01 -6.73 7.99
N ALA A 159 5.99 -6.88 8.83
CA ALA A 159 4.59 -6.83 8.44
C ALA A 159 4.18 -5.44 7.94
N PHE A 160 4.70 -4.36 8.54
CA PHE A 160 4.44 -3.00 8.10
C PHE A 160 5.09 -2.72 6.74
N ASP A 161 6.35 -3.14 6.52
CA ASP A 161 6.99 -3.05 5.19
C ASP A 161 6.14 -3.72 4.11
N ARG A 162 5.73 -4.97 4.37
CA ARG A 162 4.92 -5.74 3.43
C ARG A 162 3.56 -5.10 3.18
N PHE A 163 2.94 -4.55 4.23
CA PHE A 163 1.67 -3.84 4.14
C PHE A 163 1.80 -2.65 3.19
N VAL A 164 2.76 -1.75 3.44
CA VAL A 164 2.98 -0.56 2.61
C VAL A 164 3.33 -0.93 1.17
N ARG A 165 4.16 -1.95 0.95
CA ARG A 165 4.52 -2.44 -0.39
C ARG A 165 3.31 -2.99 -1.14
N ASN A 166 2.46 -3.78 -0.47
CA ASN A 166 1.25 -4.33 -1.08
C ASN A 166 0.25 -3.22 -1.43
N THR A 167 0.03 -2.25 -0.54
CA THR A 167 -0.84 -1.10 -0.81
C THR A 167 -0.31 -0.24 -1.95
N THR A 168 1.01 -0.01 -2.01
CA THR A 168 1.64 0.73 -3.11
C THR A 168 1.55 -0.04 -4.43
N ALA A 169 1.74 -1.36 -4.41
CA ALA A 169 1.57 -2.19 -5.60
C ALA A 169 0.13 -2.17 -6.11
N ALA A 170 -0.86 -2.19 -5.20
CA ALA A 170 -2.28 -2.02 -5.52
C ALA A 170 -2.55 -0.68 -6.20
N LEU A 171 -1.96 0.40 -5.69
CA LEU A 171 -2.12 1.75 -6.23
C LEU A 171 -1.65 1.90 -7.68
N PHE A 172 -0.69 1.08 -8.10
CA PHE A 172 -0.06 1.16 -9.41
C PHE A 172 -0.36 -0.07 -10.28
N GLN A 173 -1.37 -0.89 -9.96
CA GLN A 173 -1.68 -2.04 -10.80
C GLN A 173 -1.93 -1.58 -12.25
N PRO A 174 -1.31 -2.18 -13.28
CA PRO A 174 -1.72 -1.95 -14.64
C PRO A 174 -3.15 -2.49 -14.77
N ARG A 175 -4.11 -1.65 -15.13
CA ARG A 175 -5.42 -2.15 -15.55
C ARG A 175 -5.13 -3.11 -16.71
N LYS A 176 -5.44 -4.40 -16.56
CA LYS A 176 -5.71 -5.20 -17.75
C LYS A 176 -6.91 -4.50 -18.38
N GLU A 177 -6.77 -3.98 -19.60
CA GLU A 177 -7.94 -3.54 -20.36
C GLU A 177 -8.92 -4.70 -20.35
N ASP A 178 -9.92 -4.59 -19.48
CA ASP A 178 -11.09 -5.40 -19.44
C ASP A 178 -11.78 -5.12 -20.77
N GLY A 179 -11.47 -5.93 -21.79
CA GLY A 179 -12.15 -5.99 -23.08
C GLY A 179 -13.58 -6.51 -22.95
N ASN A 180 -14.27 -6.07 -21.92
CA ASN A 180 -15.64 -6.39 -21.57
C ASN A 180 -16.23 -5.19 -20.82
N GLY A 181 -16.31 -4.05 -21.52
CA GLY A 181 -17.40 -3.13 -21.22
C GLY A 181 -18.69 -3.89 -21.50
N PRO A 182 -19.70 -3.87 -20.60
CA PRO A 182 -20.99 -4.40 -20.95
C PRO A 182 -21.48 -3.62 -22.18
N ASP A 183 -21.73 -4.35 -23.26
CA ASP A 183 -22.63 -3.92 -24.31
C ASP A 183 -23.91 -3.46 -23.60
N GLY A 184 -24.09 -2.15 -23.57
CA GLY A 184 -25.28 -1.48 -23.08
C GLY A 184 -26.19 -1.20 -24.27
N ASP A 185 -26.47 -2.21 -25.07
CA ASP A 185 -27.61 -2.28 -25.97
C ASP A 185 -28.80 -2.86 -25.21
N ASP A 186 -29.44 -2.02 -24.40
CA ASP A 186 -30.85 -2.20 -24.03
C ASP A 186 -31.43 -0.84 -23.63
N PHE A 187 -31.77 -0.06 -24.67
CA PHE A 187 -32.78 1.00 -24.62
C PHE A 187 -33.60 0.92 -25.91
N PHE A 188 -34.93 0.91 -25.74
CA PHE A 188 -36.03 0.65 -26.70
C PHE A 188 -36.28 -0.86 -26.92
N GLU A 189 -37.39 -1.47 -26.49
CA GLU A 189 -38.80 -1.03 -26.48
C GLU A 189 -39.59 -1.52 -25.25
#